data_AF-A0A151MYG8-F1
#
_entry.id   AF-A0A151MYG8-F1
#
_cell.length_a   1.000
_cell.length_b   1.000
_cell.length_c   1.000
_cell.angle_alpha   90.00
_cell.angle_beta   90.00
_cell.angle_gamma   90.00
#
_symmetry.space_group_name_H-M   'P 1'
#
loop_
_entity.id
_entity.type
_entity.pdbx_description
1 polymer ?
#
loop_
_entity_poly.entity_id
_entity_poly.type
_entity_poly.pdbx_seq_one_letter_code
_entity_poly.pdbx_strand_id
1 'polypeptide(L)'
;MKLAAQVLEDKGVGFGLVDSEKDAAVAKKLGLTEEDSVYVFKEDEVIEYDGELSADTLVEFLLDVLEDPVEFIEGDHELQAFENIDEEPKLIGYFKSEDSEHFKAYEDAAEEFHPYIPFFATFDSKVAKKLTLKLNEIDFYEPFMEEPVTIPDKPNSEEEIVKFVEEHKR
;
A
#
# COMPACT_ATOMS: atom_id res chain seq x y z
N MET A 1 -21.79 3.41 -6.68
CA MET A 1 -22.01 2.33 -5.69
C MET A 1 -22.76 1.10 -6.19
N LYS A 2 -24.03 1.17 -6.65
CA LYS A 2 -24.76 -0.06 -7.08
C LYS A 2 -24.05 -0.87 -8.17
N LEU A 3 -23.43 -0.19 -9.14
CA LEU A 3 -22.64 -0.85 -10.19
C LEU A 3 -21.39 -1.52 -9.63
N ALA A 4 -20.62 -0.81 -8.79
CA ALA A 4 -19.45 -1.36 -8.11
C ALA A 4 -19.78 -2.60 -7.26
N ALA A 5 -20.88 -2.54 -6.49
CA ALA A 5 -21.37 -3.66 -5.70
C ALA A 5 -21.69 -4.89 -6.57
N GLN A 6 -22.29 -4.69 -7.74
CA GLN A 6 -22.58 -5.79 -8.66
C GLN A 6 -21.30 -6.38 -9.28
N VAL A 7 -20.30 -5.55 -9.57
CA VAL A 7 -19.03 -6.01 -10.16
C VAL A 7 -18.18 -6.79 -9.16
N LEU A 8 -18.20 -6.40 -7.89
CA LEU A 8 -17.35 -6.96 -6.84
C LEU A 8 -18.04 -8.00 -5.95
N GLU A 9 -19.30 -8.35 -6.22
CA GLU A 9 -20.06 -9.34 -5.45
C GLU A 9 -19.33 -10.69 -5.37
N ASP A 10 -18.86 -11.18 -6.52
CA ASP A 10 -18.12 -12.46 -6.61
C ASP A 10 -16.71 -12.40 -5.99
N LYS A 11 -16.22 -11.19 -5.68
CA LYS A 11 -14.93 -10.95 -5.00
C LYS A 11 -15.09 -10.83 -3.48
N GLY A 12 -16.31 -10.96 -2.95
CA GLY A 12 -16.57 -10.93 -1.51
C GLY A 12 -16.60 -9.51 -0.92
N VAL A 13 -16.72 -8.47 -1.74
CA VAL A 13 -16.76 -7.08 -1.27
C VAL A 13 -18.18 -6.67 -0.91
N GLY A 14 -18.38 -6.26 0.34
CA GLY A 14 -19.65 -5.74 0.84
C GLY A 14 -19.72 -4.21 0.76
N PHE A 15 -20.91 -3.68 0.46
CA PHE A 15 -21.17 -2.23 0.48
C PHE A 15 -22.26 -1.91 1.51
N GLY A 16 -22.01 -0.91 2.35
CA GLY A 16 -22.92 -0.42 3.37
C GLY A 16 -23.07 1.09 3.33
N LEU A 17 -24.13 1.61 3.94
CA LEU A 17 -24.34 3.04 4.17
C LEU A 17 -24.50 3.25 5.67
N VAL A 18 -23.86 4.28 6.20
CA VAL A 18 -23.97 4.70 7.60
C VAL A 18 -24.45 6.14 7.61
N ASP A 19 -25.63 6.39 8.17
CA ASP A 19 -26.20 7.73 8.25
C ASP A 19 -25.59 8.47 9.46
N SER A 20 -24.99 9.65 9.24
CA SER A 20 -24.27 10.39 10.29
C SER A 20 -25.16 10.80 11.48
N GLU A 21 -26.48 10.92 11.26
CA GLU A 21 -27.44 11.24 12.32
C GLU A 21 -28.07 9.97 12.92
N LYS A 22 -28.59 9.06 12.09
CA LYS A 22 -29.34 7.89 12.56
C LYS A 22 -28.43 6.81 13.14
N ASP A 23 -27.23 6.67 12.60
CA ASP A 23 -26.28 5.62 12.92
C ASP A 23 -25.03 6.19 13.63
N ALA A 24 -25.15 7.37 14.27
CA ALA A 24 -24.06 8.08 14.93
C ALA A 24 -23.25 7.20 15.92
N ALA A 25 -23.90 6.25 16.60
CA ALA A 25 -23.23 5.32 17.50
C ALA A 25 -22.35 4.29 16.75
N VAL A 26 -22.79 3.85 15.56
CA VAL A 26 -22.02 2.97 14.67
C VAL A 26 -20.86 3.75 14.08
N ALA A 27 -21.12 4.94 13.52
CA ALA A 27 -20.08 5.83 12.97
C ALA A 27 -18.96 6.09 14.00
N LYS A 28 -19.32 6.48 15.22
CA LYS A 28 -18.35 6.69 16.31
C LYS A 28 -17.57 5.43 16.67
N LYS A 29 -18.20 4.26 16.67
CA LYS A 29 -17.54 3.00 17.01
C LYS A 29 -16.54 2.58 15.93
N LEU A 30 -16.85 2.87 14.67
CA LEU A 30 -16.03 2.53 13.51
C LEU A 30 -15.02 3.63 13.14
N GLY A 31 -15.00 4.76 13.87
CA GLY A 31 -14.08 5.86 13.58
C GLY A 31 -14.45 6.68 12.34
N LEU A 32 -15.68 6.61 11.84
CA LEU A 32 -16.12 7.39 10.67
C LEU A 32 -16.30 8.85 11.08
N THR A 33 -15.43 9.74 10.60
CA THR A 33 -15.41 11.15 11.01
C THR A 33 -15.78 12.13 9.91
N GLU A 34 -15.50 11.80 8.65
CA GLU A 34 -15.79 12.66 7.51
C GLU A 34 -17.15 12.31 6.89
N GLU A 35 -18.00 13.33 6.74
CA GLU A 35 -19.27 13.19 6.03
C GLU A 35 -19.02 13.06 4.52
N ASP A 36 -19.95 12.41 3.81
CA ASP A 36 -19.87 12.14 2.37
C ASP A 36 -18.59 11.39 1.92
N SER A 37 -17.92 10.70 2.86
CA SER A 37 -16.68 9.95 2.61
C SER A 37 -16.92 8.44 2.57
N VAL A 38 -16.01 7.71 1.90
CA VAL A 38 -16.05 6.25 1.80
C VAL A 38 -14.92 5.67 2.65
N TYR A 39 -15.27 4.76 3.55
CA TYR A 39 -14.32 4.03 4.38
C TYR A 39 -14.32 2.56 3.97
N VAL A 40 -13.13 2.01 3.74
CA VAL A 40 -12.92 0.60 3.40
C VAL A 40 -12.28 -0.09 4.58
N PHE A 41 -12.84 -1.24 4.95
CA PHE A 41 -12.37 -2.08 6.04
C PHE A 41 -11.76 -3.34 5.45
N LYS A 42 -10.48 -3.57 5.68
CA LYS A 42 -9.77 -4.80 5.31
C LYS A 42 -9.03 -5.31 6.54
N GLU A 43 -9.47 -6.45 7.07
CA GLU A 43 -8.90 -7.03 8.29
C GLU A 43 -8.95 -6.03 9.47
N ASP A 44 -7.80 -5.62 10.01
CA ASP A 44 -7.70 -4.63 11.09
C ASP A 44 -7.50 -3.18 10.57
N GLU A 45 -7.32 -3.01 9.26
CA GLU A 45 -7.08 -1.72 8.59
C GLU A 45 -8.36 -0.98 8.20
N VAL A 46 -8.33 0.35 8.37
CA VAL A 46 -9.39 1.27 7.96
C VAL A 46 -8.81 2.31 7.01
N ILE A 47 -9.20 2.20 5.74
CA ILE A 47 -8.71 3.06 4.67
C ILE A 47 -9.78 4.09 4.33
N GLU A 48 -9.44 5.37 4.45
CA GLU A 48 -10.27 6.48 3.96
C GLU A 48 -10.02 6.67 2.46
N TYR A 49 -11.09 6.59 1.67
CA TYR A 49 -11.04 6.81 0.23
C TYR A 49 -11.19 8.29 -0.10
N ASP A 50 -10.11 8.90 -0.61
CA ASP A 50 -10.06 10.31 -1.00
C ASP A 50 -10.01 10.49 -2.55
N GLY A 51 -10.46 9.48 -3.28
CA GLY A 51 -10.50 9.48 -4.74
C GLY A 51 -11.82 9.97 -5.35
N GLU A 52 -11.92 9.93 -6.68
CA GLU A 52 -13.14 10.29 -7.38
C GLU A 52 -14.28 9.29 -7.07
N LEU A 53 -15.45 9.80 -6.63
CA LEU A 53 -16.64 8.98 -6.40
C LEU A 53 -17.36 8.56 -7.71
N SER A 54 -16.62 7.93 -8.62
CA SER A 54 -17.12 7.23 -9.81
C SER A 54 -17.26 5.72 -9.53
N ALA A 55 -18.02 4.99 -10.36
CA ALA A 55 -18.17 3.55 -10.13
C ALA A 55 -16.93 2.77 -10.57
N ASP A 56 -16.29 3.26 -11.62
CA ASP A 56 -15.10 2.79 -12.28
C ASP A 56 -13.89 2.95 -11.36
N THR A 57 -13.58 4.16 -10.90
CA THR A 57 -12.46 4.43 -10.00
C THR A 57 -12.62 3.71 -8.66
N LEU A 58 -13.84 3.62 -8.11
CA LEU A 58 -14.06 2.88 -6.87
C LEU A 58 -13.90 1.36 -7.05
N VAL A 59 -14.24 0.81 -8.23
CA VAL A 59 -14.00 -0.61 -8.52
C VAL A 59 -12.52 -0.87 -8.63
N GLU A 60 -11.77 -0.04 -9.37
CA GLU A 60 -10.31 -0.15 -9.49
C GLU A 60 -9.65 -0.10 -8.11
N PHE A 61 -9.94 0.94 -7.32
CA PHE A 61 -9.42 1.08 -5.97
C PHE A 61 -9.70 -0.14 -5.08
N LEU A 62 -10.94 -0.66 -5.09
CA LEU A 62 -11.29 -1.82 -4.27
C LEU A 62 -10.65 -3.11 -4.78
N LEU A 63 -10.29 -3.20 -6.06
CA LEU A 63 -9.48 -4.32 -6.56
C LEU A 63 -8.07 -4.24 -6.01
N ASP A 64 -7.47 -3.06 -6.01
CA ASP A 64 -6.12 -2.83 -5.46
C ASP A 64 -6.09 -3.11 -3.95
N VAL A 65 -7.12 -2.67 -3.21
CA VAL A 65 -7.28 -3.01 -1.79
C VAL A 65 -7.29 -4.52 -1.56
N LEU A 66 -7.88 -5.32 -2.46
CA LEU A 66 -7.94 -6.78 -2.31
C LEU A 66 -6.59 -7.48 -2.56
N GLU A 67 -5.65 -6.84 -3.22
CA GLU A 67 -4.31 -7.38 -3.45
C GLU A 67 -3.47 -7.37 -2.17
N ASP A 68 -2.37 -8.12 -2.17
CA ASP A 68 -1.43 -8.16 -1.05
C ASP A 68 -0.69 -6.80 -0.97
N PRO A 69 -0.35 -6.31 0.23
CA PRO A 69 0.25 -4.98 0.41
C PRO A 69 1.68 -4.88 -0.14
N VAL A 70 2.33 -6.01 -0.43
CA VAL A 70 3.69 -6.06 -0.99
C VAL A 70 3.74 -6.91 -2.26
N GLU A 71 4.22 -6.32 -3.34
CA GLU A 71 4.47 -7.02 -4.61
C GLU A 71 5.90 -7.60 -4.67
N PHE A 72 6.05 -8.83 -5.15
CA PHE A 72 7.37 -9.46 -5.27
C PHE A 72 8.00 -9.25 -6.65
N ILE A 73 9.30 -8.96 -6.67
CA ILE A 73 10.11 -8.85 -7.89
C ILE A 73 11.08 -10.03 -8.01
N GLU A 74 10.76 -10.91 -8.95
CA GLU A 74 11.49 -12.09 -9.39
C GLU A 74 11.93 -11.96 -10.86
N GLY A 75 13.09 -11.35 -11.05
CA GLY A 75 13.76 -11.28 -12.36
C GLY A 75 13.40 -10.06 -13.19
N ASP A 76 13.70 -10.13 -14.49
CA ASP A 76 13.90 -8.92 -15.31
C ASP A 76 12.60 -8.27 -15.77
N HIS A 77 11.52 -9.04 -15.92
CA HIS A 77 10.24 -8.51 -16.39
C HIS A 77 9.56 -7.66 -15.30
N GLU A 78 9.47 -8.20 -14.08
CA GLU A 78 8.90 -7.50 -12.93
C GLU A 78 9.77 -6.32 -12.52
N LEU A 79 11.10 -6.45 -12.59
CA LEU A 79 12.00 -5.33 -12.36
C LEU A 79 11.75 -4.19 -13.36
N GLN A 80 11.54 -4.52 -14.63
CA GLN A 80 11.22 -3.50 -15.63
C GLN A 80 9.85 -2.84 -15.36
N ALA A 81 8.85 -3.61 -14.91
CA ALA A 81 7.55 -3.06 -14.52
C ALA A 81 7.71 -2.07 -13.36
N PHE A 82 8.44 -2.44 -12.32
CA PHE A 82 8.80 -1.56 -11.21
C PHE A 82 9.52 -0.30 -11.69
N GLU A 83 10.55 -0.43 -12.54
CA GLU A 83 11.33 0.71 -13.04
C GLU A 83 10.49 1.71 -13.86
N ASN A 84 9.39 1.27 -14.49
CA ASN A 84 8.50 2.13 -15.27
C ASN A 84 7.50 2.95 -14.43
N ILE A 85 7.38 2.70 -13.13
CA ILE A 85 6.52 3.49 -12.24
C ILE A 85 7.28 4.75 -11.84
N ASP A 86 6.91 5.92 -12.38
CA ASP A 86 7.55 7.20 -12.04
C ASP A 86 6.57 8.25 -11.52
N GLU A 87 5.27 8.11 -11.74
CA GLU A 87 4.28 9.12 -11.36
C GLU A 87 3.90 9.10 -9.86
N GLU A 88 4.21 8.00 -9.16
CA GLU A 88 3.79 7.74 -7.78
C GLU A 88 4.99 7.37 -6.90
N PRO A 89 4.96 7.68 -5.60
CA PRO A 89 6.01 7.23 -4.69
C PRO A 89 6.00 5.71 -4.61
N LYS A 90 7.16 5.07 -4.52
CA LYS A 90 7.25 3.60 -4.40
C LYS A 90 8.42 3.20 -3.53
N LEU A 91 8.30 2.07 -2.85
CA LEU A 91 9.37 1.50 -2.03
C LEU A 91 9.82 0.16 -2.57
N ILE A 92 11.10 -0.16 -2.40
CA ILE A 92 11.60 -1.51 -2.64
C ILE A 92 12.58 -1.97 -1.57
N GLY A 93 12.31 -3.14 -0.98
CA GLY A 93 13.19 -3.78 0.00
C GLY A 93 13.84 -5.05 -0.52
N TYR A 94 15.12 -5.27 -0.17
CA TYR A 94 15.78 -6.56 -0.38
C TYR A 94 15.92 -7.34 0.93
N PHE A 95 15.22 -8.46 1.05
CA PHE A 95 15.22 -9.27 2.26
C PHE A 95 15.70 -10.70 1.98
N LYS A 96 15.86 -11.48 3.05
CA LYS A 96 16.34 -12.85 2.94
C LYS A 96 15.27 -13.82 2.41
N SER A 97 14.03 -13.62 2.84
CA SER A 97 12.85 -14.46 2.58
C SER A 97 11.63 -13.83 3.26
N GLU A 98 10.44 -14.33 2.95
CA GLU A 98 9.17 -13.99 3.63
C GLU A 98 9.23 -14.25 5.15
N ASP A 99 9.97 -15.29 5.57
CA ASP A 99 10.12 -15.61 7.00
C ASP A 99 11.01 -14.63 7.79
N SER A 100 11.64 -13.64 7.12
CA SER A 100 12.54 -12.68 7.76
C SER A 100 11.76 -11.71 8.64
N GLU A 101 12.23 -11.47 9.87
CA GLU A 101 11.63 -10.48 10.78
C GLU A 101 11.59 -9.07 10.16
N HIS A 102 12.60 -8.72 9.36
CA HIS A 102 12.66 -7.42 8.67
C HIS A 102 11.73 -7.32 7.47
N PHE A 103 11.38 -8.46 6.84
CA PHE A 103 10.37 -8.46 5.79
C PHE A 103 8.99 -8.28 6.41
N LYS A 104 8.71 -8.95 7.53
CA LYS A 104 7.44 -8.78 8.25
C LYS A 104 7.22 -7.35 8.72
N ALA A 105 8.23 -6.72 9.32
CA ALA A 105 8.16 -5.30 9.68
C ALA A 105 7.97 -4.36 8.46
N TYR A 106 8.42 -4.79 7.27
CA TYR A 106 8.23 -4.05 6.02
C TYR A 106 6.82 -4.26 5.44
N GLU A 107 6.27 -5.47 5.56
CA GLU A 107 4.90 -5.83 5.21
C GLU A 107 3.90 -5.12 6.12
N ASP A 108 4.12 -5.14 7.44
CA ASP A 108 3.32 -4.40 8.43
C ASP A 108 3.29 -2.89 8.08
N ALA A 109 4.44 -2.31 7.68
CA ALA A 109 4.49 -0.91 7.26
C ALA A 109 3.81 -0.65 5.90
N ALA A 110 3.71 -1.66 5.03
CA ALA A 110 3.04 -1.53 3.74
C ALA A 110 1.52 -1.44 3.91
N GLU A 111 0.95 -2.16 4.88
CA GLU A 111 -0.48 -2.13 5.21
C GLU A 111 -0.97 -0.72 5.55
N GLU A 112 -0.16 0.05 6.29
CA GLU A 112 -0.43 1.46 6.66
C GLU A 112 -0.57 2.41 5.45
N PHE A 113 -0.02 2.04 4.29
CA PHE A 113 -0.08 2.86 3.07
C PHE A 113 -0.86 2.22 1.93
N HIS A 114 -1.35 0.99 2.12
CA HIS A 114 -2.08 0.25 1.09
C HIS A 114 -3.42 0.91 0.75
N PRO A 115 -3.82 1.06 -0.52
CA PRO A 115 -3.08 0.74 -1.76
C PRO A 115 -2.40 1.97 -2.39
N TYR A 116 -2.26 3.08 -1.66
CA TYR A 116 -1.84 4.37 -2.23
C TYR A 116 -0.34 4.50 -2.50
N ILE A 117 0.49 3.73 -1.79
CA ILE A 117 1.92 3.67 -2.06
C ILE A 117 2.27 2.20 -2.30
N PRO A 118 2.71 1.82 -3.51
CA PRO A 118 3.12 0.46 -3.77
C PRO A 118 4.44 0.13 -3.06
N PHE A 119 4.43 -0.98 -2.33
CA PHE A 119 5.61 -1.56 -1.70
C PHE A 119 6.04 -2.79 -2.49
N PHE A 120 7.32 -2.86 -2.81
CA PHE A 120 7.92 -3.98 -3.52
C PHE A 120 8.96 -4.69 -2.65
N ALA A 121 9.08 -5.99 -2.80
CA ALA A 121 10.14 -6.76 -2.17
C ALA A 121 10.82 -7.69 -3.16
N THR A 122 12.10 -7.95 -2.94
CA THR A 122 12.80 -9.04 -3.62
C THR A 122 13.56 -9.87 -2.62
N PHE A 123 13.65 -11.17 -2.91
CA PHE A 123 14.57 -12.10 -2.25
C PHE A 123 15.69 -12.55 -3.20
N ASP A 124 15.67 -12.11 -4.47
CA ASP A 124 16.69 -12.45 -5.46
C ASP A 124 17.86 -11.46 -5.41
N SER A 125 19.00 -11.99 -4.95
CA SER A 125 20.29 -11.28 -4.97
C SER A 125 20.68 -10.66 -6.31
N LYS A 126 20.20 -11.18 -7.45
CA LYS A 126 20.45 -10.62 -8.79
C LYS A 126 19.63 -9.36 -9.04
N VAL A 127 18.35 -9.37 -8.65
CA VAL A 127 17.47 -8.19 -8.72
C VAL A 127 18.02 -7.11 -7.79
N ALA A 128 18.31 -7.46 -6.53
CA ALA A 128 18.91 -6.55 -5.56
C ALA A 128 20.22 -5.94 -6.08
N LYS A 129 21.08 -6.73 -6.73
CA LYS A 129 22.32 -6.21 -7.33
C LYS A 129 22.09 -5.20 -8.45
N LYS A 130 21.03 -5.34 -9.26
CA LYS A 130 20.69 -4.37 -10.31
C LYS A 130 20.19 -3.06 -9.71
N LEU A 131 19.40 -3.16 -8.64
CA LEU A 131 18.91 -2.03 -7.84
C LEU A 131 19.94 -1.45 -6.87
N THR A 132 21.13 -2.06 -6.78
CA THR A 132 22.20 -1.72 -5.83
C THR A 132 21.87 -1.88 -4.33
N LEU A 133 20.75 -2.53 -4.02
CA LEU A 133 20.31 -2.84 -2.66
C LEU A 133 21.22 -3.87 -1.98
N LYS A 134 21.57 -3.59 -0.73
CA LYS A 134 22.15 -4.58 0.20
C LYS A 134 21.04 -5.28 1.01
N LEU A 135 21.37 -6.39 1.68
CA LEU A 135 20.41 -7.10 2.53
C LEU A 135 19.82 -6.16 3.60
N ASN A 136 18.49 -6.24 3.78
CA ASN A 136 17.63 -5.41 4.62
C ASN A 136 17.66 -3.91 4.29
N GLU A 137 18.12 -3.53 3.11
CA GLU A 137 18.05 -2.15 2.62
C GLU A 137 16.68 -1.92 1.99
N ILE A 138 16.14 -0.73 2.23
CA ILE A 138 14.88 -0.26 1.66
C ILE A 138 15.18 1.07 0.97
N ASP A 139 14.84 1.15 -0.31
CA ASP A 139 14.94 2.37 -1.10
C ASP A 139 13.54 2.94 -1.31
N PHE A 140 13.41 4.26 -1.11
CA PHE A 140 12.21 5.04 -1.41
C PHE A 140 12.45 5.89 -2.66
N TYR A 141 11.58 5.77 -3.64
CA TYR A 141 11.61 6.58 -4.85
C TYR A 141 10.52 7.66 -4.75
N GLU A 142 10.95 8.92 -4.80
CA GLU A 142 10.04 10.06 -4.94
C GLU A 142 9.45 10.10 -6.37
N PRO A 143 8.22 10.59 -6.56
CA PRO A 143 7.64 10.79 -7.89
C PRO A 143 8.58 11.58 -8.80
N PHE A 144 8.74 11.08 -10.02
CA PHE A 144 9.53 11.62 -11.11
C PHE A 144 11.04 11.68 -10.85
N MET A 145 11.53 11.01 -9.80
CA MET A 145 12.94 10.96 -9.43
C MET A 145 13.56 9.63 -9.85
N GLU A 146 14.67 9.68 -10.60
CA GLU A 146 15.38 8.48 -11.07
C GLU A 146 16.18 7.78 -9.95
N GLU A 147 16.69 8.55 -9.00
CA GLU A 147 17.55 8.06 -7.92
C GLU A 147 16.74 7.93 -6.61
N PRO A 148 16.85 6.81 -5.89
CA PRO A 148 16.14 6.63 -4.63
C PRO A 148 16.83 7.35 -3.47
N VAL A 149 16.06 7.50 -2.39
CA VAL A 149 16.57 7.78 -1.05
C VAL A 149 16.52 6.48 -0.24
N THR A 150 17.67 5.96 0.13
CA THR A 150 17.76 4.80 1.04
C THR A 150 17.33 5.19 2.45
N ILE A 151 16.42 4.44 3.05
CA ILE A 151 16.03 4.64 4.46
C ILE A 151 17.25 4.41 5.36
N PRO A 152 17.61 5.37 6.23
CA PRO A 152 18.82 5.27 7.06
C PRO A 152 18.70 4.17 8.13
N ASP A 153 19.84 3.83 8.74
CA ASP A 153 19.93 3.04 9.98
C ASP A 153 19.37 1.61 9.95
N LYS A 154 19.32 0.99 8.76
CA LYS A 154 18.87 -0.40 8.60
C LYS A 154 19.57 -1.42 9.53
N PRO A 155 18.92 -2.57 9.87
CA PRO A 155 17.55 -2.97 9.48
C PRO A 155 16.47 -2.12 10.15
N ASN A 156 15.41 -1.80 9.40
CA ASN A 156 14.37 -0.89 9.86
C ASN A 156 13.21 -1.61 10.55
N SER A 157 12.62 -0.99 11.58
CA SER A 157 11.32 -1.39 12.12
C SER A 157 10.16 -0.79 11.32
N GLU A 158 8.96 -1.32 11.52
CA GLU A 158 7.71 -0.77 10.98
C GLU A 158 7.58 0.74 11.25
N GLU A 159 7.70 1.15 12.52
CA GLU A 159 7.65 2.56 12.93
C GLU A 159 8.66 3.46 12.21
N GLU A 160 9.86 2.95 11.89
CA GLU A 160 10.91 3.71 11.22
C GLU A 160 10.58 3.90 9.73
N ILE A 161 10.00 2.88 9.09
CA ILE A 161 9.57 2.93 7.70
C ILE A 161 8.37 3.87 7.56
N VAL A 162 7.34 3.70 8.40
CA VAL A 162 6.14 4.55 8.40
C VAL A 162 6.52 6.01 8.56
N LYS A 163 7.31 6.31 9.60
CA LYS A 163 7.75 7.68 9.86
C LYS A 163 8.54 8.27 8.69
N PHE A 164 9.42 7.48 8.06
CA PHE A 164 10.18 7.95 6.91
C PHE A 164 9.26 8.31 5.75
N VAL A 165 8.31 7.44 5.41
CA VAL A 165 7.35 7.66 4.32
C VAL A 165 6.47 8.89 4.59
N GLU A 166 5.97 9.05 5.82
CA GLU A 166 5.19 10.23 6.22
C GLU A 166 5.98 11.55 6.11
N GLU A 167 7.27 11.53 6.43
CA GLU A 167 8.14 12.71 6.31
C GLU A 167 8.39 13.12 4.84
N HIS A 168 8.34 12.17 3.91
CA HIS A 168 8.63 12.36 2.49
C HIS A 168 7.37 12.45 1.61
N LYS A 169 6.17 12.23 2.16
CA LYS A 169 4.87 12.41 1.48
C LYS A 169 4.45 13.88 1.27
N ARG A 170 5.29 14.86 1.67
CA ARG A 170 4.96 16.30 1.77
C ARG A 170 5.11 17.11 0.49
#